data_AF-A0A1M5CDM6-F1
#
_entry.id   AF-A0A1M5CDM6-F1
#
_cell.length_a   1.000
_cell.length_b   1.000
_cell.length_c   1.000
_cell.angle_alpha   90.00
_cell.angle_beta   90.00
_cell.angle_gamma   90.00
#
_symmetry.space_group_name_H-M   'P 1'
#
loop_
_entity.id
_entity.type
_entity.pdbx_description
1 polymer ?
#
loop_
_entity_poly.entity_id
_entity_poly.type
_entity_poly.pdbx_seq_one_letter_code
_entity_poly.pdbx_strand_id
1 'polypeptide(L)'
;MDKQSIFFSILAVIIATIILFVGLSYYTRSRKMQIVDEMQLNKSYLIWLLGIILPFFVYCGASVQASETTIETIIHAKEINDTFFQILYRLVIYFGLAIVLAVSSNYLIFKLFGIIIGGRSLIVELENSNTSLFLVLMLINLFFSFSIINPFKDLLNWYLPQIATNFIY
;
A
#
# COMPACT_ATOMS: atom_id res chain seq x y z
N MET A 1 -0.85 -17.78 -17.54
CA MET A 1 -0.87 -16.33 -17.31
C MET A 1 -0.70 -15.61 -18.63
N ASP A 2 -1.65 -14.75 -18.98
CA ASP A 2 -1.61 -13.97 -20.21
C ASP A 2 -0.62 -12.79 -20.08
N LYS A 3 0.10 -12.46 -21.15
CA LYS A 3 1.06 -11.34 -21.16
C LYS A 3 0.36 -9.99 -20.94
N GLN A 4 -0.91 -9.89 -21.33
CA GLN A 4 -1.70 -8.68 -21.17
C GLN A 4 -2.04 -8.40 -19.69
N SER A 5 -2.40 -9.44 -18.92
CA SER A 5 -2.76 -9.27 -17.49
C SER A 5 -1.58 -8.80 -16.66
N ILE A 6 -0.38 -9.32 -16.94
CA ILE A 6 0.87 -8.90 -16.31
C ILE A 6 1.17 -7.43 -16.63
N PHE A 7 1.04 -7.03 -17.91
CA PHE A 7 1.31 -5.66 -18.34
C PHE A 7 0.42 -4.64 -17.62
N PHE A 8 -0.90 -4.88 -17.59
CA PHE A 8 -1.84 -4.00 -16.90
C PHE A 8 -1.59 -3.92 -15.39
N SER A 9 -1.24 -5.05 -14.76
CA SER A 9 -0.94 -5.09 -13.33
C SER A 9 0.33 -4.31 -12.99
N ILE A 10 1.38 -4.41 -13.82
CA ILE A 10 2.61 -3.61 -13.65
C ILE A 10 2.31 -2.12 -13.84
N LEU A 11 1.53 -1.75 -14.86
CA LEU A 11 1.16 -0.36 -15.09
C LEU A 11 0.40 0.21 -13.87
N ALA A 12 -0.52 -0.56 -13.30
CA ALA A 12 -1.25 -0.18 -12.10
C ALA A 12 -0.33 0.00 -10.89
N VAL A 13 0.68 -0.87 -10.70
CA VAL A 13 1.71 -0.70 -9.65
C VAL A 13 2.48 0.61 -9.82
N ILE A 14 2.89 0.95 -11.05
CA ILE A 14 3.63 2.20 -11.33
C ILE A 14 2.77 3.40 -10.96
N ILE A 15 1.52 3.43 -11.42
CA ILE A 15 0.58 4.53 -11.12
C ILE A 15 0.35 4.63 -9.61
N ALA A 16 0.10 3.52 -8.92
CA ALA A 16 -0.10 3.47 -7.48
C ALA A 16 1.12 3.99 -6.71
N THR A 17 2.32 3.64 -7.17
CA THR A 17 3.58 4.13 -6.60
C THR A 17 3.69 5.64 -6.73
N ILE A 18 3.40 6.19 -7.91
CA ILE A 18 3.39 7.65 -8.15
C ILE A 18 2.38 8.34 -7.21
N ILE A 19 1.16 7.80 -7.10
CA ILE A 19 0.12 8.34 -6.22
C ILE A 19 0.58 8.34 -4.76
N LEU A 20 1.20 7.26 -4.29
CA LEU A 20 1.75 7.17 -2.93
C LEU A 20 2.81 8.26 -2.70
N PHE A 21 3.78 8.41 -3.60
CA PHE A 21 4.83 9.42 -3.47
C PHE A 21 4.27 10.85 -3.50
N VAL A 22 3.31 11.14 -4.39
CA VAL A 22 2.62 12.44 -4.44
C VAL A 22 1.90 12.69 -3.10
N GLY A 23 1.14 11.71 -2.60
CA GLY A 23 0.45 11.82 -1.31
C GLY A 23 1.40 12.05 -0.13
N LEU A 24 2.51 11.31 -0.07
CA LEU A 24 3.55 11.51 0.95
C LEU A 24 4.20 12.89 0.83
N SER A 25 4.52 13.34 -0.39
CA SER A 25 5.11 14.65 -0.61
C SER A 25 4.18 15.80 -0.20
N TYR A 26 2.88 15.65 -0.44
CA TYR A 26 1.87 16.59 0.01
C TYR A 26 1.77 16.60 1.54
N TYR A 27 1.73 15.41 2.16
CA TYR A 27 1.66 15.28 3.60
C TYR A 27 2.86 15.93 4.29
N THR A 28 4.08 15.66 3.84
CA THR A 28 5.31 16.18 4.45
C THR A 28 5.42 17.70 4.30
N ARG A 29 5.01 18.25 3.15
CA ARG A 29 4.88 19.71 2.93
C ARG A 29 3.83 20.33 3.85
N SER A 30 2.65 19.73 3.95
CA SER A 30 1.55 20.25 4.79
C SER A 30 1.92 20.30 6.28
N ARG A 31 2.75 19.35 6.73
CA ARG A 31 3.24 19.26 8.11
C ARG A 31 4.55 19.99 8.35
N LYS A 32 5.10 20.67 7.34
CA LYS A 32 6.39 21.40 7.40
C LYS A 32 7.54 20.56 7.98
N MET A 33 7.59 19.28 7.64
CA MET A 33 8.64 18.40 8.14
C MET A 33 10.01 18.86 7.62
N GLN A 34 11.00 18.92 8.51
CA GLN A 34 12.38 19.23 8.11
C GLN A 34 13.01 17.99 7.47
N ILE A 35 13.01 17.95 6.14
CA ILE A 35 13.49 16.79 5.35
C ILE A 35 15.02 16.83 5.17
N VAL A 36 15.62 18.03 5.27
CA VAL A 36 17.04 18.28 5.02
C VAL A 36 17.67 18.88 6.27
N ASP A 37 18.77 18.28 6.73
CA ASP A 37 19.63 18.84 7.77
C ASP A 37 21.01 19.10 7.16
N GLU A 38 21.47 20.35 7.30
CA GLU A 38 22.74 20.97 6.85
C GLU A 38 23.22 20.77 5.40
N MET A 39 22.83 19.70 4.70
CA MET A 39 22.98 19.41 3.25
C MET A 39 22.56 17.96 2.91
N GLN A 40 22.10 17.15 3.88
CA GLN A 40 21.78 15.73 3.71
C GLN A 40 20.34 15.42 4.10
N LEU A 41 19.79 14.36 3.51
CA LEU A 41 18.45 13.88 3.81
C LEU A 41 18.43 13.31 5.24
N ASN A 42 17.50 13.76 6.08
CA ASN A 42 17.42 13.30 7.46
C ASN A 42 17.21 11.77 7.49
N LYS A 43 18.13 11.05 8.13
CA LYS A 43 18.11 9.57 8.20
C LYS A 43 16.81 9.04 8.82
N SER A 44 16.30 9.72 9.83
CA SER A 44 15.04 9.36 10.51
C SER A 44 13.86 9.49 9.56
N TYR A 45 13.85 10.55 8.74
CA TYR A 45 12.85 10.72 7.69
C TYR A 45 12.93 9.62 6.62
N LEU A 46 14.15 9.26 6.18
CA LEU A 46 14.34 8.18 5.21
C LEU A 46 13.83 6.84 5.76
N ILE A 47 14.14 6.52 7.02
CA ILE A 47 13.66 5.28 7.65
C ILE A 47 12.15 5.31 7.83
N TRP A 48 11.57 6.44 8.24
CA TRP A 48 10.12 6.61 8.32
C TRP A 48 9.44 6.37 6.97
N LEU A 49 10.02 6.91 5.88
CA LEU A 49 9.54 6.73 4.52
C LEU A 49 9.63 5.25 4.08
N LEU A 50 10.75 4.57 4.38
CA LEU A 50 10.89 3.12 4.16
C LEU A 50 9.87 2.30 4.97
N GLY A 51 9.53 2.76 6.18
CA GLY A 51 8.46 2.20 7.02
C GLY A 51 7.08 2.24 6.40
N ILE A 52 6.86 3.03 5.34
CA ILE A 52 5.62 3.04 4.55
C ILE A 52 5.81 2.27 3.23
N ILE A 53 6.93 2.52 2.53
CA ILE A 53 7.18 1.97 1.20
C ILE A 53 7.32 0.44 1.22
N LEU A 54 8.03 -0.13 2.20
CA LEU A 54 8.23 -1.58 2.25
C LEU A 54 6.91 -2.32 2.47
N PRO A 55 6.07 -1.98 3.47
CA PRO A 55 4.73 -2.54 3.60
C PRO A 55 3.84 -2.32 2.37
N PHE A 56 3.93 -1.15 1.71
CA PHE A 56 3.19 -0.91 0.47
C PHE A 56 3.53 -1.94 -0.61
N PHE A 57 4.80 -2.28 -0.80
CA PHE A 57 5.18 -3.30 -1.78
C PHE A 57 4.73 -4.72 -1.38
N VAL A 58 4.67 -5.03 -0.08
CA VAL A 58 4.07 -6.29 0.40
C VAL A 58 2.59 -6.38 -0.01
N TYR A 59 1.80 -5.32 0.19
CA TYR A 59 0.40 -5.29 -0.24
C TYR A 59 0.22 -5.23 -1.76
N CYS A 60 1.12 -4.55 -2.48
CA CYS A 60 1.12 -4.56 -3.95
C CYS A 60 1.28 -5.97 -4.51
N GLY A 61 2.08 -6.84 -3.87
CA GLY A 61 2.21 -8.24 -4.30
C GLY A 61 0.87 -8.98 -4.31
N ALA A 62 0.06 -8.84 -3.26
CA ALA A 62 -1.29 -9.39 -3.22
C ALA A 62 -2.24 -8.71 -4.22
N SER A 63 -2.10 -7.40 -4.42
CA SER A 63 -2.91 -6.62 -5.34
C SER A 63 -2.67 -7.00 -6.80
N VAL A 64 -1.41 -7.26 -7.19
CA VAL A 64 -1.04 -7.77 -8.52
C VAL A 64 -1.67 -9.13 -8.75
N GLN A 65 -1.57 -10.05 -7.79
CA GLN A 65 -2.18 -11.38 -7.91
C GLN A 65 -3.71 -11.31 -8.12
N ALA A 66 -4.40 -10.45 -7.36
CA ALA A 66 -5.84 -10.22 -7.52
C ALA A 66 -6.18 -9.54 -8.86
N SER A 67 -5.32 -8.64 -9.34
CA SER A 67 -5.47 -7.94 -10.62
C SER A 67 -5.38 -8.91 -11.79
N GLU A 68 -4.36 -9.77 -11.80
CA GLU A 68 -4.16 -10.77 -12.84
C GLU A 68 -5.34 -11.74 -12.90
N THR A 69 -5.75 -12.24 -11.72
CA THR A 69 -6.92 -13.14 -11.60
C THR A 69 -8.18 -12.45 -12.14
N THR A 70 -8.39 -11.18 -11.79
CA THR A 70 -9.55 -10.40 -12.26
C THR A 70 -9.56 -10.24 -13.77
N ILE A 71 -8.43 -9.85 -14.36
CA ILE A 71 -8.31 -9.62 -15.80
C ILE A 71 -8.57 -10.92 -16.56
N GLU A 72 -7.94 -12.01 -16.14
CA GLU A 72 -8.14 -13.33 -16.76
C GLU A 72 -9.60 -13.77 -16.64
N THR A 73 -10.20 -13.62 -15.47
CA THR A 73 -11.60 -13.97 -15.22
C THR A 73 -12.56 -13.18 -16.11
N ILE A 74 -12.34 -11.87 -16.27
CA ILE A 74 -13.20 -11.02 -17.11
C ILE A 74 -12.99 -11.30 -18.61
N ILE A 75 -11.75 -11.54 -19.07
CA ILE A 75 -11.47 -11.87 -20.47
C ILE A 75 -12.14 -13.19 -20.86
N HIS A 76 -12.15 -14.17 -19.95
CA HIS A 76 -12.80 -15.45 -20.18
C HIS A 76 -14.33 -15.41 -20.04
N ALA A 77 -14.86 -14.45 -19.29
CA ALA A 77 -16.30 -14.23 -19.16
C ALA A 77 -16.86 -13.46 -20.38
N LYS A 78 -17.63 -14.15 -21.23
CA LYS A 78 -18.27 -13.55 -22.41
C LYS A 78 -19.45 -12.61 -22.10
N GLU A 79 -19.86 -12.50 -20.83
CA GLU A 79 -21.11 -11.86 -20.41
C GLU A 79 -20.92 -10.46 -19.78
N ILE A 80 -19.67 -10.01 -19.60
CA ILE A 80 -19.41 -8.74 -18.89
C ILE A 80 -19.39 -7.59 -19.89
N ASN A 81 -20.42 -6.73 -19.84
CA ASN A 81 -20.43 -5.44 -20.53
C ASN A 81 -19.39 -4.49 -19.90
N ASP A 82 -18.73 -3.69 -20.75
CA ASP A 82 -17.70 -2.71 -20.38
C ASP A 82 -16.50 -3.28 -19.60
N THR A 83 -15.89 -4.34 -20.16
CA THR A 83 -14.68 -5.01 -19.67
C THR A 83 -13.59 -4.06 -19.18
N PHE A 84 -13.29 -3.00 -19.94
CA PHE A 84 -12.25 -2.03 -19.59
C PHE A 84 -12.54 -1.29 -18.29
N PHE A 85 -13.77 -0.78 -18.12
CA PHE A 85 -14.15 -0.04 -16.92
C PHE A 85 -14.20 -0.95 -15.69
N GLN A 86 -14.69 -2.18 -15.85
CA GLN A 86 -14.77 -3.18 -14.79
C GLN A 86 -13.38 -3.60 -14.28
N ILE A 87 -12.41 -3.73 -15.19
CA ILE A 87 -11.01 -3.98 -14.83
C ILE A 87 -10.43 -2.75 -14.11
N LEU A 88 -10.57 -1.56 -14.69
CA LEU A 88 -10.00 -0.33 -14.14
C LEU A 88 -10.51 -0.06 -12.72
N TYR A 89 -11.82 -0.16 -12.50
CA TYR A 89 -12.43 0.03 -11.18
C TYR A 89 -11.84 -0.89 -10.11
N ARG A 90 -11.64 -2.17 -10.43
CA ARG A 90 -11.05 -3.15 -9.51
C ARG A 90 -9.57 -2.90 -9.24
N LEU A 91 -8.81 -2.55 -10.27
CA LEU A 91 -7.40 -2.13 -10.11
C LEU A 91 -7.30 -0.95 -9.14
N VAL A 92 -8.18 0.05 -9.29
CA VAL A 92 -8.22 1.21 -8.38
C VAL A 92 -8.50 0.76 -6.94
N ILE A 93 -9.42 -0.19 -6.71
CA ILE A 93 -9.67 -0.73 -5.37
C ILE A 93 -8.45 -1.45 -4.83
N TYR A 94 -7.86 -2.39 -5.58
CA TYR A 94 -6.77 -3.23 -5.12
C TYR A 94 -5.57 -2.39 -4.68
N PHE A 95 -5.12 -1.51 -5.56
CA PHE A 95 -3.97 -0.65 -5.27
C PHE A 95 -4.31 0.50 -4.32
N GLY A 96 -5.55 1.00 -4.33
CA GLY A 96 -6.02 1.99 -3.37
C GLY A 96 -5.99 1.45 -1.94
N LEU A 97 -6.46 0.22 -1.73
CA LEU A 97 -6.40 -0.45 -0.43
C LEU A 97 -4.95 -0.69 0.01
N ALA A 98 -4.05 -1.07 -0.90
CA ALA A 98 -2.63 -1.23 -0.59
C ALA A 98 -2.00 0.08 -0.06
N ILE A 99 -2.30 1.22 -0.71
CA ILE A 99 -1.86 2.55 -0.25
C ILE A 99 -2.43 2.86 1.14
N VAL A 100 -3.75 2.73 1.29
CA VAL A 100 -4.44 3.05 2.55
C VAL A 100 -3.89 2.22 3.70
N LEU A 101 -3.69 0.91 3.51
CA LEU A 101 -3.16 0.03 4.55
C LEU A 101 -1.73 0.37 4.92
N ALA A 102 -0.83 0.62 3.95
CA ALA A 102 0.55 0.95 4.25
C ALA A 102 0.70 2.24 5.07
N VAL A 103 -0.08 3.28 4.73
CA VAL A 103 -0.08 4.54 5.45
C VAL A 103 -0.76 4.40 6.81
N SER A 104 -1.91 3.73 6.86
CA SER A 104 -2.71 3.58 8.08
C SER A 104 -2.00 2.71 9.10
N SER A 105 -1.37 1.61 8.69
CA SER A 105 -0.63 0.73 9.59
C SER A 105 0.56 1.46 10.21
N ASN A 106 1.31 2.23 9.42
CA ASN A 106 2.42 3.04 9.94
C ASN A 106 1.92 4.08 10.96
N TYR A 107 0.82 4.77 10.65
CA TYR A 107 0.21 5.74 11.55
C TYR A 107 -0.28 5.09 12.86
N LEU A 108 -0.99 3.96 12.77
CA LEU A 108 -1.52 3.24 13.93
C LEU A 108 -0.40 2.73 14.81
N ILE A 109 0.64 2.11 14.23
CA ILE A 109 1.80 1.61 14.97
C ILE A 109 2.51 2.77 15.67
N PHE A 110 2.74 3.89 14.99
CA PHE A 110 3.31 5.08 15.62
C PHE A 110 2.45 5.57 16.79
N LYS A 111 1.13 5.61 16.63
CA LYS A 111 0.20 6.03 17.71
C LYS A 111 0.22 5.07 18.89
N LEU A 112 0.20 3.76 18.65
CA LEU A 112 0.27 2.74 19.69
C LEU A 112 1.60 2.81 20.45
N PHE A 113 2.71 2.95 19.72
CA PHE A 113 4.03 3.14 20.33
C PHE A 113 4.10 4.46 21.12
N GLY A 114 3.46 5.50 20.59
CA GLY A 114 3.26 6.80 21.24
C GLY A 114 2.69 6.70 22.64
N ILE A 115 1.76 5.77 22.90
CA ILE A 115 1.19 5.55 24.25
C ILE A 115 2.28 5.10 25.23
N ILE A 116 3.25 4.30 24.77
CA ILE A 116 4.36 3.78 25.57
C ILE A 116 5.41 4.86 25.85
N ILE A 117 5.69 5.73 24.86
CA ILE A 117 6.76 6.74 24.92
C ILE A 117 6.29 8.14 25.38
N GLY A 118 5.10 8.23 25.97
CA GLY A 118 4.60 9.48 26.59
C GLY A 118 3.91 10.46 25.63
N GLY A 119 3.35 9.99 24.52
CA GLY A 119 2.45 10.75 23.65
C GLY A 119 3.11 11.76 22.72
N ARG A 120 4.43 11.66 22.51
CA ARG A 120 5.18 12.59 21.65
C ARG A 120 4.71 12.53 20.20
N SER A 121 4.78 13.68 19.52
CA SER A 121 4.35 13.79 18.12
C SER A 121 5.41 13.25 17.16
N LEU A 122 4.95 12.76 16.00
CA LEU A 122 5.83 12.28 14.93
C LEU A 122 6.87 13.32 14.49
N ILE A 123 6.46 14.59 14.43
CA ILE A 123 7.31 15.69 13.97
C ILE A 123 8.46 15.91 14.96
N VAL A 124 8.15 15.90 16.25
CA VAL A 124 9.18 16.08 17.30
C VAL A 124 10.19 14.94 17.28
N GLU A 125 9.75 13.68 17.09
CA GLU A 125 10.68 12.55 17.01
C GLU A 125 11.53 12.57 15.72
N LEU A 126 10.99 13.08 14.61
CA LEU A 126 11.73 13.30 13.37
C LEU A 126 12.78 14.41 13.50
N GLU A 127 12.42 15.52 14.14
CA GLU A 127 13.32 16.65 14.41
C GLU A 127 14.45 16.25 15.37
N ASN A 128 14.14 15.45 16.39
CA ASN A 128 15.14 14.87 17.30
C ASN A 128 16.02 13.80 16.64
N SER A 129 15.80 13.51 15.35
CA SER A 129 16.56 12.53 14.57
C SER A 129 16.65 11.15 15.25
N ASN A 130 15.55 10.71 15.87
CA ASN A 130 15.47 9.46 16.62
C ASN A 130 15.42 8.23 15.69
N THR A 131 16.57 7.94 15.08
CA THR A 131 16.74 6.94 14.03
C THR A 131 16.39 5.53 14.52
N SER A 132 16.73 5.20 15.78
CA SER A 132 16.47 3.89 16.37
C SER A 132 14.97 3.63 16.55
N LEU A 133 14.21 4.64 17.01
CA LEU A 133 12.76 4.55 17.12
C LEU A 133 12.13 4.26 15.76
N PHE A 134 12.49 5.00 14.72
CA PHE A 134 11.94 4.78 13.38
C PHE A 134 12.33 3.43 12.78
N LEU A 135 13.52 2.92 13.11
CA LEU A 135 13.94 1.58 12.68
C LEU A 135 13.06 0.50 13.33
N VAL A 136 12.78 0.62 14.63
CA VAL A 136 11.88 -0.29 15.33
C VAL A 136 10.46 -0.22 14.74
N LEU A 137 9.94 0.99 14.50
CA LEU A 137 8.62 1.17 13.89
C LEU A 137 8.54 0.57 12.48
N MET A 138 9.57 0.78 11.66
CA MET A 138 9.68 0.20 10.32
C MET A 138 9.62 -1.33 10.38
N LEU A 139 10.42 -1.96 11.26
CA LEU A 139 10.43 -3.41 11.40
C LEU A 139 9.08 -3.95 11.87
N ILE A 140 8.49 -3.34 12.91
CA ILE A 140 7.16 -3.74 13.40
C ILE A 140 6.13 -3.64 12.29
N ASN A 141 6.12 -2.54 11.52
CA ASN A 141 5.16 -2.36 10.43
C ASN A 141 5.36 -3.38 9.31
N LEU A 142 6.60 -3.73 9.00
CA LEU A 142 6.91 -4.77 8.02
C LEU A 142 6.41 -6.15 8.49
N PHE A 143 6.70 -6.56 9.73
CA PHE A 143 6.19 -7.82 10.27
C PHE A 143 4.66 -7.84 10.36
N PHE A 144 4.05 -6.71 10.73
CA PHE A 144 2.61 -6.56 10.74
C PHE A 144 2.03 -6.77 9.34
N SER A 145 2.64 -6.17 8.30
CA SER A 145 2.18 -6.32 6.91
C SER A 145 2.21 -7.76 6.42
N PHE A 146 3.25 -8.52 6.78
CA PHE A 146 3.31 -9.95 6.50
C PHE A 146 2.27 -10.74 7.30
N SER A 147 1.97 -10.34 8.53
CA SER A 147 1.01 -11.03 9.39
C SER A 147 -0.43 -10.88 8.89
N ILE A 148 -0.77 -9.70 8.33
CA ILE A 148 -2.12 -9.43 7.82
C ILE A 148 -2.28 -9.69 6.31
N ILE A 149 -1.26 -10.22 5.64
CA ILE A 149 -1.29 -10.40 4.19
C ILE A 149 -2.41 -11.35 3.73
N ASN A 150 -2.67 -12.41 4.51
CA ASN A 150 -3.73 -13.38 4.19
C ASN A 150 -5.12 -12.76 4.37
N PRO A 151 -5.47 -12.15 5.53
CA PRO A 151 -6.70 -11.37 5.66
C PRO A 151 -6.86 -10.29 4.58
N PHE A 152 -5.77 -9.65 4.18
CA PHE A 152 -5.79 -8.68 3.09
C PHE A 152 -6.15 -9.32 1.75
N LYS A 153 -5.55 -10.45 1.40
CA LYS A 153 -5.92 -11.22 0.19
C LYS A 153 -7.39 -11.62 0.20
N ASP A 154 -7.90 -12.09 1.34
CA ASP A 154 -9.31 -12.46 1.49
C ASP A 154 -10.23 -11.26 1.26
N LEU A 155 -9.86 -10.07 1.76
CA LEU A 155 -10.56 -8.82 1.50
C LEU A 155 -10.55 -8.46 0.00
N LEU A 156 -9.43 -8.62 -0.69
CA LEU A 156 -9.36 -8.35 -2.13
C LEU A 156 -10.25 -9.30 -2.93
N ASN A 157 -10.34 -10.56 -2.50
CA ASN A 157 -11.15 -11.59 -3.14
C ASN A 157 -12.65 -11.25 -3.13
N TRP A 158 -13.12 -10.45 -2.16
CA TRP A 158 -14.51 -9.98 -2.13
C TRP A 158 -14.89 -9.08 -3.31
N TYR A 159 -13.89 -8.50 -3.98
CA TYR A 159 -14.08 -7.64 -5.16
C TYR A 159 -13.80 -8.37 -6.47
N LEU A 160 -13.49 -9.67 -6.44
CA LEU A 160 -13.35 -10.47 -7.66
C LEU A 160 -14.65 -10.43 -8.48
N PRO A 161 -14.57 -10.49 -9.81
CA PRO A 161 -15.75 -10.54 -10.66
C PRO A 161 -16.57 -11.80 -10.34
N GLN A 162 -17.85 -11.60 -10.01
CA GLN A 162 -18.81 -12.69 -9.87
C GLN A 162 -19.23 -13.12 -11.27
N ILE A 163 -18.75 -14.27 -11.74
CA ILE A 163 -19.29 -14.91 -12.94
C ILE A 163 -20.39 -15.85 -12.48
N ALA A 164 -21.57 -15.78 -13.10
CA ALA A 164 -22.55 -16.84 -13.03
C ALA A 164 -21.98 -18.06 -13.77
N THR A 165 -21.20 -18.89 -13.10
CA THR A 165 -20.80 -20.17 -13.69
C THR A 165 -22.04 -21.06 -13.74
N ASN A 166 -22.43 -21.52 -14.95
CA ASN A 166 -23.39 -22.61 -15.13
C ASN A 166 -22.90 -23.97 -14.57
N PHE A 167 -21.78 -23.98 -13.85
CA PHE A 167 -21.31 -25.13 -13.11
C PHE A 167 -21.96 -25.11 -11.72
N ILE A 168 -22.99 -25.93 -11.60
CA ILE A 168 -23.55 -26.44 -10.35
C ILE A 168 -22.40 -26.98 -9.48
N TYR A 169 -22.39 -26.59 -8.20
CA TYR A 169 -21.51 -27.13 -7.16
C TYR A 169 -21.60 -28.66 -7.05
#